data_AF-A0A453HT28-F1
#
_entry.id   AF-A0A453HT28-F1
#
_cell.length_a   1.000
_cell.length_b   1.000
_cell.length_c   1.000
_cell.angle_alpha   90.00
_cell.angle_beta   90.00
_cell.angle_gamma   90.00
#
_symmetry.space_group_name_H-M   'P 1'
#
loop_
_entity.id
_entity.type
_entity.pdbx_description
1 polymer ?
#
loop_
_entity_poly.entity_id
_entity_poly.type
_entity_poly.pdbx_seq_one_letter_code
_entity_poly.pdbx_strand_id
1 'polypeptide(L)'
;MLAYSLHENKTDELNKSKKWAELHVADNCSFHYRRSLLLALLDGAANREDSLICQSEAYLMWKEELRWNETLIRRYQGRESLWNHRRFLSQWWVQHLLSCEETSLSNESLADLFLSQEIHLLSDCLGAPGDEFGETRVQQDAAVKGKVEERLKSVGSLKEVLARACPEKSRLWTHLLHC
;
A
#
# COMPACT_ATOMS: atom_id res chain seq x y z
N MET A 1 -26.05 18.27 5.55
CA MET A 1 -26.49 17.22 6.50
C MET A 1 -26.43 15.81 5.89
N LEU A 2 -27.07 15.53 4.74
CA LEU A 2 -27.04 14.20 4.09
C LEU A 2 -25.64 13.71 3.69
N ALA A 3 -24.79 14.60 3.16
CA ALA A 3 -23.42 14.23 2.82
C ALA A 3 -22.65 13.84 4.09
N TYR A 4 -22.65 14.67 5.15
CA TYR A 4 -21.93 14.41 6.41
C TYR A 4 -22.25 13.03 6.99
N SER A 5 -23.55 12.71 7.07
CA SER A 5 -24.02 11.38 7.50
C SER A 5 -23.48 10.23 6.64
N LEU A 6 -23.36 10.40 5.31
CA LEU A 6 -22.82 9.36 4.43
C LEU A 6 -21.30 9.14 4.60
N HIS A 7 -20.55 10.18 5.01
CA HIS A 7 -19.10 10.07 5.26
C HIS A 7 -18.82 9.42 6.62
N GLU A 8 -19.50 9.88 7.67
CA GLU A 8 -19.43 9.25 9.00
C GLU A 8 -19.80 7.76 8.93
N ASN A 9 -20.84 7.42 8.17
CA ASN A 9 -21.23 6.03 7.96
C ASN A 9 -20.11 5.20 7.31
N LYS A 10 -19.34 5.75 6.36
CA LYS A 10 -18.24 5.01 5.71
C LYS A 10 -17.05 4.79 6.63
N THR A 11 -16.67 5.81 7.40
CA THR A 11 -15.58 5.70 8.40
C THR A 11 -15.95 4.69 9.49
N ASP A 12 -17.20 4.71 9.96
CA ASP A 12 -17.71 3.75 10.93
C ASP A 12 -17.75 2.32 10.37
N GLU A 13 -18.21 2.13 9.13
CA GLU A 13 -18.18 0.84 8.43
C GLU A 13 -16.74 0.31 8.23
N LEU A 14 -15.78 1.20 7.93
CA LEU A 14 -14.38 0.83 7.82
C LEU A 14 -13.83 0.35 9.17
N ASN A 15 -14.26 0.95 10.29
CA ASN A 15 -13.84 0.52 11.62
C ASN A 15 -14.53 -0.78 12.06
N LYS A 16 -15.84 -0.92 11.86
CA LYS A 16 -16.61 -2.13 12.18
C LYS A 16 -16.09 -3.37 11.46
N SER A 17 -15.70 -3.21 10.20
CA SER A 17 -15.19 -4.33 9.39
C SER A 17 -13.74 -4.73 9.70
N LYS A 18 -12.97 -3.95 10.49
CA LYS A 18 -11.59 -4.31 10.85
C LYS A 18 -11.54 -5.67 11.53
N LYS A 19 -12.33 -5.87 12.59
CA LYS A 19 -12.28 -7.11 13.37
C LYS A 19 -12.58 -8.35 12.54
N TRP A 20 -13.53 -8.26 11.61
CA TRP A 20 -13.85 -9.34 10.69
C TRP A 20 -12.67 -9.66 9.78
N ALA A 21 -12.06 -8.65 9.17
CA ALA A 21 -10.92 -8.81 8.28
C ALA A 21 -9.66 -9.32 9.00
N GLU A 22 -9.44 -8.95 10.27
CA GLU A 22 -8.33 -9.50 11.08
C GLU A 22 -8.49 -10.99 11.38
N LEU A 23 -9.72 -11.47 11.55
CA LEU A 23 -10.02 -12.88 11.77
C LEU A 23 -9.99 -13.68 10.47
N HIS A 24 -10.33 -13.04 9.35
CA HIS A 24 -10.45 -13.67 8.04
C HIS A 24 -9.44 -13.07 7.05
N VAL A 25 -8.16 -13.06 7.42
CA VAL A 25 -7.11 -12.42 6.61
C VAL A 25 -6.95 -13.01 5.21
N ALA A 26 -7.42 -14.24 4.96
CA ALA A 26 -7.42 -14.87 3.64
C ALA A 26 -8.63 -14.47 2.75
N ASP A 27 -9.65 -13.84 3.33
CA ASP A 27 -10.86 -13.44 2.61
C ASP A 27 -10.61 -12.17 1.78
N ASN A 28 -10.38 -12.35 0.48
CA ASN A 28 -10.18 -11.24 -0.44
C ASN A 28 -11.44 -10.36 -0.57
N CYS A 29 -12.65 -10.93 -0.46
CA CYS A 29 -13.89 -10.17 -0.56
C CYS A 29 -14.00 -9.14 0.56
N SER A 30 -13.59 -9.50 1.78
CA SER A 30 -13.48 -8.56 2.91
C SER A 30 -12.59 -7.36 2.58
N PHE A 31 -11.39 -7.59 2.03
CA PHE A 31 -10.50 -6.48 1.62
C PHE A 31 -11.03 -5.70 0.42
N HIS A 32 -11.72 -6.35 -0.53
CA HIS A 32 -12.40 -5.63 -1.61
C HIS A 32 -13.46 -4.65 -1.10
N TYR A 33 -14.28 -5.06 -0.13
CA TYR A 33 -15.26 -4.17 0.51
C TYR A 33 -14.57 -2.95 1.14
N ARG A 34 -13.47 -3.16 1.86
CA ARG A 34 -12.69 -2.08 2.46
C ARG A 34 -12.11 -1.11 1.43
N ARG A 35 -11.60 -1.62 0.29
CA ARG A 35 -11.16 -0.78 -0.84
C ARG A 35 -12.30 0.08 -1.37
N SER A 36 -13.50 -0.48 -1.51
CA SER A 36 -14.68 0.27 -1.95
C SER A 36 -15.06 1.39 -0.97
N LEU A 37 -14.97 1.14 0.34
CA LEU A 37 -15.22 2.17 1.36
C LEU A 37 -14.21 3.32 1.27
N LEU A 38 -12.91 3.01 1.13
CA LEU A 38 -11.84 4.00 1.01
C LEU A 38 -11.99 4.87 -0.25
N LEU A 39 -12.27 4.26 -1.40
CA LEU A 39 -12.54 5.02 -2.64
C LEU A 39 -13.77 5.92 -2.47
N ALA A 40 -14.84 5.40 -1.84
CA ALA A 40 -16.04 6.17 -1.61
C ALA A 40 -15.84 7.33 -0.60
N LEU A 41 -14.86 7.25 0.30
CA LEU A 41 -14.46 8.36 1.17
C LEU A 41 -13.78 9.46 0.35
N LEU A 42 -12.84 9.10 -0.51
CA LEU A 42 -12.13 10.04 -1.40
C LEU A 42 -13.07 10.74 -2.38
N ASP A 43 -13.95 10.00 -3.05
CA ASP A 43 -14.96 10.57 -3.95
C ASP A 43 -15.92 11.48 -3.18
N GLY A 44 -16.27 11.11 -1.95
CA GLY A 44 -17.11 11.90 -1.08
C GLY A 44 -16.44 13.20 -0.60
N ALA A 45 -15.12 13.23 -0.52
CA ALA A 45 -14.33 14.38 -0.11
C ALA A 45 -14.17 15.41 -1.24
N ALA A 46 -13.98 14.95 -2.48
CA ALA A 46 -13.85 15.83 -3.65
C ALA A 46 -15.10 16.69 -3.91
N ASN A 47 -16.29 16.19 -3.54
CA ASN A 47 -17.59 16.77 -3.90
C ASN A 47 -18.24 17.66 -2.81
N ARG A 48 -17.51 18.11 -1.79
CA ARG A 48 -18.07 18.87 -0.64
C ARG A 48 -17.66 20.34 -0.62
N GLU A 49 -18.51 21.17 0.00
CA GLU A 49 -18.15 22.56 0.37
C GLU A 49 -16.94 22.60 1.32
N ASP A 50 -16.87 21.68 2.30
CA ASP A 50 -15.71 21.52 3.20
C ASP A 50 -14.64 20.56 2.64
N SER A 51 -14.38 20.64 1.32
CA SER A 51 -13.55 19.69 0.57
C SER A 51 -12.18 19.45 1.22
N LEU A 52 -11.50 20.51 1.67
CA LEU A 52 -10.16 20.42 2.26
C LEU A 52 -10.11 19.58 3.56
N ILE A 53 -11.09 19.78 4.46
CA ILE A 53 -11.15 19.04 5.73
C ILE A 53 -11.50 17.57 5.46
N CYS A 54 -12.51 17.33 4.63
CA CYS A 54 -12.95 15.99 4.27
C CYS A 54 -11.87 15.21 3.51
N GLN A 55 -11.09 15.88 2.66
CA GLN A 55 -9.94 15.28 1.98
C GLN A 55 -8.85 14.90 2.97
N SER A 56 -8.50 15.79 3.90
CA SER A 56 -7.53 15.49 4.96
C SER A 56 -7.92 14.26 5.77
N GLU A 57 -9.20 14.14 6.14
CA GLU A 57 -9.73 12.97 6.85
C GLU A 57 -9.65 11.69 6.00
N ALA A 58 -10.03 11.75 4.72
CA ALA A 58 -9.93 10.60 3.81
C ALA A 58 -8.47 10.13 3.62
N TYR A 59 -7.52 11.05 3.49
CA TYR A 59 -6.08 10.72 3.41
C TYR A 59 -5.57 10.13 4.74
N LEU A 60 -6.06 10.62 5.89
CA LEU A 60 -5.74 10.05 7.19
C LEU A 60 -6.24 8.60 7.29
N MET A 61 -7.46 8.32 6.87
CA MET A 61 -8.01 6.95 6.84
C MET A 61 -7.20 6.03 5.92
N TRP A 62 -6.72 6.54 4.78
CA TRP A 62 -5.83 5.77 3.89
C TRP A 62 -4.50 5.39 4.56
N LYS A 63 -3.87 6.35 5.24
CA LYS A 63 -2.63 6.12 6.01
C LYS A 63 -2.83 5.12 7.16
N GLU A 64 -3.96 5.23 7.86
CA GLU A 64 -4.31 4.28 8.91
C GLU A 64 -4.51 2.86 8.36
N GLU A 65 -5.14 2.73 7.19
CA GLU A 65 -5.31 1.45 6.52
C GLU A 65 -3.96 0.85 6.11
N LEU A 66 -3.05 1.66 5.54
CA LEU A 66 -1.68 1.23 5.24
C LEU A 66 -0.98 0.71 6.51
N ARG A 67 -1.01 1.48 7.60
CA ARG A 67 -0.39 1.06 8.87
C ARG A 67 -1.00 -0.23 9.42
N TRP A 68 -2.32 -0.36 9.37
CA TRP A 68 -3.01 -1.56 9.85
C TRP A 68 -2.73 -2.78 8.96
N ASN A 69 -2.74 -2.63 7.64
CA ASN A 69 -2.39 -3.71 6.73
C ASN A 69 -0.94 -4.18 6.91
N GLU A 70 0.00 -3.27 7.23
CA GLU A 70 1.37 -3.66 7.60
C GLU A 70 1.41 -4.55 8.85
N THR A 71 0.66 -4.23 9.90
CA THR A 71 0.64 -5.08 11.10
C THR A 71 0.09 -6.47 10.81
N LEU A 72 -0.90 -6.57 9.91
CA LEU A 72 -1.42 -7.87 9.46
C LEU A 72 -0.40 -8.64 8.62
N ILE A 73 0.30 -7.98 7.69
CA ILE A 73 1.34 -8.62 6.87
C ILE A 73 2.45 -9.20 7.74
N ARG A 74 2.91 -8.43 8.75
CA ARG A 74 3.96 -8.88 9.68
C ARG A 74 3.48 -10.05 10.54
N ARG A 75 2.20 -10.05 10.95
CA ARG A 75 1.60 -11.08 11.79
C ARG A 75 1.23 -12.37 11.04
N TYR A 76 0.74 -12.25 9.81
CA TYR A 76 0.21 -13.34 9.00
C TYR A 76 0.95 -13.41 7.67
N GLN A 77 2.19 -13.90 7.74
CA GLN A 77 3.07 -13.95 6.57
C GLN A 77 2.52 -14.91 5.50
N GLY A 78 2.85 -14.63 4.23
CA GLY A 78 2.44 -15.48 3.10
C GLY A 78 0.98 -15.34 2.66
N ARG A 79 0.15 -14.54 3.34
CA ARG A 79 -1.25 -14.31 2.92
C ARG A 79 -1.34 -13.38 1.71
N GLU A 80 -1.65 -13.96 0.55
CA GLU A 80 -1.72 -13.23 -0.73
C GLU A 80 -2.76 -12.09 -0.71
N SER A 81 -3.92 -12.31 -0.10
CA SER A 81 -4.99 -11.30 0.09
C SER A 81 -4.48 -10.02 0.76
N LEU A 82 -3.60 -10.12 1.76
CA LEU A 82 -3.00 -8.97 2.44
C LEU A 82 -2.08 -8.18 1.52
N TRP A 83 -1.24 -8.87 0.74
CA TRP A 83 -0.34 -8.24 -0.23
C TRP A 83 -1.08 -7.65 -1.43
N ASN A 84 -2.15 -8.31 -1.90
CA ASN A 84 -3.04 -7.78 -2.92
C ASN A 84 -3.73 -6.49 -2.44
N HIS A 85 -4.13 -6.46 -1.17
CA HIS A 85 -4.65 -5.24 -0.58
C HIS A 85 -3.58 -4.15 -0.42
N ARG A 86 -2.39 -4.49 0.07
CA ARG A 86 -1.25 -3.56 0.18
C ARG A 86 -0.93 -2.93 -1.17
N ARG A 87 -0.82 -3.74 -2.22
CA ARG A 87 -0.54 -3.26 -3.59
C ARG A 87 -1.54 -2.20 -4.04
N PHE A 88 -2.84 -2.42 -3.80
CA PHE A 88 -3.87 -1.43 -4.11
C PHE A 88 -3.65 -0.12 -3.30
N LEU A 89 -3.43 -0.24 -1.99
CA LEU A 89 -3.22 0.90 -1.11
C LEU A 89 -1.99 1.72 -1.51
N SER A 90 -0.87 1.03 -1.73
CA SER A 90 0.42 1.62 -2.09
C SER A 90 0.39 2.24 -3.47
N GLN A 91 -0.26 1.61 -4.47
CA GLN A 91 -0.38 2.17 -5.82
C GLN A 91 -1.09 3.52 -5.80
N TRP A 92 -2.23 3.61 -5.13
CA TRP A 92 -2.97 4.86 -5.05
C TRP A 92 -2.21 5.90 -4.22
N TRP A 93 -1.57 5.48 -3.12
CA TRP A 93 -0.81 6.40 -2.26
C TRP A 93 0.38 7.01 -3.00
N VAL A 94 1.12 6.23 -3.79
CA VAL A 94 2.20 6.74 -4.64
C VAL A 94 1.67 7.74 -5.68
N GLN A 95 0.54 7.44 -6.32
CA GLN A 95 -0.07 8.39 -7.27
C GLN A 95 -0.43 9.72 -6.58
N HIS A 96 -0.97 9.66 -5.37
CA HIS A 96 -1.26 10.84 -4.57
C HIS A 96 0.02 11.62 -4.22
N LEU A 97 1.06 10.95 -3.71
CA LEU A 97 2.34 11.60 -3.37
C LEU A 97 2.98 12.30 -4.57
N LEU A 98 3.01 11.62 -5.73
CA LEU A 98 3.53 12.20 -6.97
C LEU A 98 2.73 13.44 -7.40
N SER A 99 1.40 13.42 -7.25
CA SER A 99 0.55 14.58 -7.56
C SER A 99 0.82 15.77 -6.62
N CYS A 100 1.20 15.52 -5.38
CA CYS A 100 1.61 16.57 -4.44
C CYS A 100 3.03 17.09 -4.74
N GLU A 101 3.95 16.21 -5.14
CA GLU A 101 5.33 16.58 -5.46
C GLU A 101 5.42 17.50 -6.67
N GLU A 102 4.60 17.31 -7.71
CA GLU A 102 4.48 18.23 -8.84
C GLU A 102 4.15 19.67 -8.42
N THR A 103 3.55 19.85 -7.24
CA THR A 103 3.19 21.15 -6.67
C THR A 103 4.18 21.69 -5.64
N SER A 104 5.21 20.93 -5.27
CA SER A 104 6.14 21.25 -4.17
C SER A 104 7.57 21.48 -4.66
N LEU A 105 8.32 22.36 -3.99
CA LEU A 105 9.74 22.63 -4.26
C LEU A 105 10.68 21.81 -3.36
N SER A 106 10.20 20.70 -2.79
CA SER A 106 10.98 19.85 -1.89
C SER A 106 12.04 19.07 -2.66
N ASN A 107 13.25 18.95 -2.10
CA ASN A 107 14.31 18.09 -2.65
C ASN A 107 14.13 16.61 -2.27
N GLU A 108 13.32 16.32 -1.25
CA GLU A 108 13.05 14.95 -0.79
C GLU A 108 11.74 14.45 -1.40
N SER A 109 11.85 13.37 -2.18
CA SER A 109 10.73 12.65 -2.80
C SER A 109 10.04 11.76 -1.75
N LEU A 110 8.84 12.17 -1.32
CA LEU A 110 8.01 11.42 -0.40
C LEU A 110 7.59 10.08 -1.01
N ALA A 111 7.39 10.04 -2.33
CA ALA A 111 7.12 8.82 -3.07
C ALA A 111 8.29 7.83 -2.97
N ASP A 112 9.54 8.30 -3.14
CA ASP A 112 10.73 7.44 -3.01
C ASP A 112 10.96 6.98 -1.57
N LEU A 113 10.71 7.84 -0.58
CA LEU A 113 10.75 7.47 0.83
C LEU A 113 9.74 6.35 1.13
N PHE A 114 8.50 6.49 0.64
CA PHE A 114 7.47 5.48 0.81
C PHE A 114 7.82 4.16 0.10
N LEU A 115 8.30 4.22 -1.14
CA LEU A 115 8.72 3.01 -1.89
C LEU A 115 9.87 2.29 -1.19
N SER A 116 10.81 3.03 -0.61
CA SER A 116 11.89 2.45 0.19
C SER A 116 11.34 1.71 1.41
N GLN A 117 10.34 2.27 2.09
CA GLN A 117 9.65 1.60 3.20
C GLN A 117 8.93 0.32 2.75
N GLU A 118 8.28 0.32 1.58
CA GLU A 118 7.63 -0.87 1.01
C GLU A 118 8.64 -2.00 0.71
N ILE A 119 9.81 -1.65 0.16
CA ILE A 119 10.88 -2.60 -0.10
C ILE A 119 11.41 -3.19 1.22
N HIS A 120 11.58 -2.35 2.25
CA HIS A 120 11.99 -2.81 3.58
C HIS A 120 10.95 -3.75 4.20
N LEU A 121 9.66 -3.43 4.14
CA LEU A 121 8.59 -4.31 4.63
C LEU A 121 8.63 -5.68 3.94
N LEU A 122 8.80 -5.71 2.62
CA LEU A 122 8.93 -6.95 1.86
C LEU A 122 10.17 -7.75 2.30
N SER A 123 11.32 -7.09 2.40
CA SER A 123 12.57 -7.72 2.83
C SER A 123 12.46 -8.33 4.21
N ASP A 124 11.84 -7.61 5.16
CA ASP A 124 11.62 -8.10 6.53
C ASP A 124 10.75 -9.36 6.53
N CYS A 125 9.68 -9.38 5.74
CA CYS A 125 8.76 -10.52 5.68
C CYS A 125 9.39 -11.74 4.99
N LEU A 126 10.31 -11.54 4.04
CA LEU A 126 11.09 -12.62 3.46
C LEU A 126 12.14 -13.14 4.45
N GLY A 127 12.73 -12.28 5.27
CA GLY A 127 13.78 -12.65 6.24
C GLY A 127 13.28 -13.29 7.54
N ALA A 128 12.00 -13.15 7.87
CA ALA A 128 11.46 -13.60 9.15
C ALA A 128 11.38 -15.14 9.28
N PRO A 129 11.61 -15.70 10.48
CA PRO A 129 11.23 -17.08 10.77
C PRO A 129 9.71 -17.22 10.58
N GLY A 130 9.27 -18.36 10.04
CA GLY A 130 7.87 -18.59 9.65
C GLY A 130 6.87 -18.23 10.76
N ASP A 131 5.65 -17.90 10.35
CA ASP A 131 4.62 -17.37 11.26
C ASP A 131 4.28 -18.32 12.42
N GLU A 132 3.73 -17.75 13.48
CA GLU A 132 3.31 -18.45 14.70
C GLU A 132 2.22 -19.51 14.44
N PHE A 133 1.59 -19.47 13.27
CA PHE A 133 0.45 -20.31 12.89
C PHE A 133 0.86 -21.52 12.03
N GLY A 134 2.14 -21.67 11.68
CA GLY A 134 2.70 -22.88 11.06
C GLY A 134 2.22 -23.16 9.63
N GLU A 135 1.36 -22.32 9.06
CA GLU A 135 0.84 -22.48 7.69
C GLU A 135 1.86 -22.06 6.62
N THR A 136 2.93 -21.38 7.03
CA THR A 136 4.00 -20.90 6.14
C THR A 136 4.62 -22.03 5.30
N ARG A 137 4.64 -23.28 5.80
CA ARG A 137 5.30 -24.41 5.10
C ARG A 137 4.55 -24.93 3.87
N VAL A 138 3.26 -24.61 3.68
CA VAL A 138 2.48 -25.14 2.54
C VAL A 138 2.47 -24.18 1.35
N GLN A 139 2.73 -22.88 1.56
CA GLN A 139 2.72 -21.86 0.49
C GLN A 139 4.10 -21.25 0.19
N GLN A 140 5.04 -21.30 1.15
CA GLN A 140 6.44 -21.04 0.85
C GLN A 140 7.10 -22.32 0.32
N ASP A 141 6.86 -22.62 -0.96
CA ASP A 141 7.79 -23.49 -1.67
C ASP A 141 9.17 -22.81 -1.56
N ALA A 142 10.13 -23.45 -0.89
CA ALA A 142 11.48 -22.88 -0.69
C ALA A 142 12.14 -22.49 -2.03
N ALA A 143 11.71 -23.14 -3.13
CA ALA A 143 12.05 -22.81 -4.50
C ALA A 143 11.54 -21.43 -4.96
N VAL A 144 10.34 -21.01 -4.54
CA VAL A 144 9.77 -19.69 -4.88
C VAL A 144 10.48 -18.59 -4.13
N LYS A 145 10.80 -18.80 -2.84
CA LYS A 145 11.58 -17.83 -2.05
C LYS A 145 12.98 -17.62 -2.65
N GLY A 146 13.69 -18.71 -2.94
CA GLY A 146 14.99 -18.64 -3.62
C GLY A 146 14.89 -17.94 -4.98
N LYS A 147 13.86 -18.24 -5.76
CA LYS A 147 13.63 -17.62 -7.07
C LYS A 147 13.26 -16.14 -6.99
N VAL A 148 12.50 -15.71 -5.98
CA VAL A 148 12.15 -14.30 -5.76
C VAL A 148 13.36 -13.52 -5.27
N GLU A 149 14.16 -14.07 -4.35
CA GLU A 149 15.41 -13.44 -3.90
C GLU A 149 16.45 -13.37 -5.03
N GLU A 150 16.58 -14.42 -5.84
CA GLU A 150 17.44 -14.44 -7.03
C GLU A 150 16.94 -13.45 -8.09
N ARG A 151 15.62 -13.36 -8.30
CA ARG A 151 15.02 -12.35 -9.18
C ARG A 151 15.31 -10.95 -8.64
N LEU A 152 15.12 -10.68 -7.35
CA LEU A 152 15.37 -9.37 -6.75
C LEU A 152 16.85 -8.96 -6.89
N LYS A 153 17.78 -9.92 -6.74
CA LYS A 153 19.21 -9.72 -7.00
C LYS A 153 19.53 -9.52 -8.49
N SER A 154 18.82 -10.20 -9.39
CA SER A 154 18.99 -10.11 -10.86
C SER A 154 18.34 -8.86 -11.49
N VAL A 155 17.35 -8.30 -10.80
CA VAL A 155 16.55 -7.17 -11.25
C VAL A 155 17.41 -5.90 -11.31
N GLY A 156 18.54 -5.88 -10.60
CA GLY A 156 19.52 -4.80 -10.63
C GLY A 156 19.13 -3.66 -9.70
N SER A 157 19.88 -2.56 -9.74
CA SER A 157 19.50 -1.38 -8.95
C SER A 157 18.12 -0.87 -9.39
N LEU A 158 17.34 -0.26 -8.47
CA LEU A 158 16.03 0.33 -8.78
C LEU A 158 16.08 1.22 -10.05
N LYS A 159 17.22 1.89 -10.27
CA LYS A 159 17.58 2.62 -11.49
C LYS A 159 17.50 1.81 -12.76
N GLU A 160 18.15 0.65 -12.77
CA GLU A 160 18.20 -0.25 -13.92
C GLU A 160 16.82 -0.85 -14.23
N VAL A 161 16.02 -1.12 -13.20
CA VAL A 161 14.65 -1.61 -13.35
C VAL A 161 13.77 -0.58 -14.03
N LEU A 162 13.79 0.65 -13.52
CA LEU A 162 12.97 1.76 -14.03
C LEU A 162 13.40 2.16 -15.44
N ALA A 163 14.71 2.17 -15.71
CA ALA A 163 15.25 2.41 -17.05
C ALA A 163 14.84 1.32 -18.06
N ARG A 164 14.71 0.06 -17.63
CA ARG A 164 14.28 -1.05 -18.49
C ARG A 164 12.76 -1.06 -18.70
N ALA A 165 11.99 -0.71 -17.68
CA ALA A 165 10.53 -0.74 -17.72
C ALA A 165 9.93 0.42 -18.53
N CYS A 166 10.53 1.62 -18.44
CA CYS A 166 10.12 2.80 -19.20
C CYS A 166 11.36 3.55 -19.72
N PRO A 167 11.95 3.12 -20.85
CA PRO A 167 13.16 3.72 -21.42
C PRO A 167 12.99 5.20 -21.75
N GLU A 168 11.80 5.61 -22.24
CA GLU A 168 11.46 7.01 -22.53
C GLU A 168 11.63 7.94 -21.33
N LYS A 169 11.43 7.42 -20.11
CA LYS A 169 11.50 8.18 -18.86
C LYS A 169 12.82 7.99 -18.11
N SER A 170 13.80 7.32 -18.73
CA SER A 170 15.15 7.06 -18.19
C SER A 170 15.81 8.28 -17.54
N ARG A 171 15.71 9.45 -18.18
CA ARG A 171 16.29 10.70 -17.66
C ARG A 171 15.59 11.21 -16.40
N LEU A 172 14.27 11.05 -16.34
CA LEU A 172 13.43 11.38 -15.19
C LEU A 172 13.78 10.49 -13.99
N TRP A 173 13.94 9.19 -14.21
CA TRP A 173 14.37 8.23 -13.18
C TRP A 173 15.80 8.51 -12.67
N THR A 174 16.68 8.94 -13.56
CA THR A 174 18.08 9.24 -13.20
C THR A 174 18.17 10.47 -12.29
N HIS A 175 17.25 11.43 -12.41
CA HIS A 175 17.17 12.55 -11.46
C HIS A 175 16.61 12.13 -10.10
N LEU A 176 15.58 11.30 -10.07
CA LEU A 176 14.96 10.81 -8.82
C LEU A 176 15.92 9.98 -7.95
N LEU A 177 16.84 9.24 -8.57
CA LEU A 177 17.73 8.31 -7.87
C LEU A 177 19.08 8.90 -7.45
N HIS A 178 19.29 10.21 -7.67
CA HIS A 178 20.52 10.93 -7.29
C HIS A 178 20.27 12.13 -6.36
N CYS A 179 19.07 12.23 -5.78
CA CYS A 179 18.75 13.06 -4.62
C CYS A 179 18.83 12.20 -3.35
#